data_AF-A0A837J8Z1-F1
#
_entry.id   AF-A0A837J8Z1-F1
#
_cell.length_a   1.000
_cell.length_b   1.000
_cell.length_c   1.000
_cell.angle_alpha   90.00
_cell.angle_beta   90.00
_cell.angle_gamma   90.00
#
_symmetry.space_group_name_H-M   'P 1'
#
loop_
_entity.id
_entity.type
_entity.pdbx_description
1 polymer ?
#
loop_
_entity_poly.entity_id
_entity_poly.type
_entity_poly.pdbx_seq_one_letter_code
_entity_poly.pdbx_strand_id
1 'polypeptide(L)'
;MFQSIFIKEWLKIKSFLLFSILTSIIILGYFAFKLNFEFSTVEPESMMWYRFVQLEQKPYFDLIFFYLIFGCLFALFQFLPELIQKRVKVTIHLPLNLPQIVFSHIFIGLVFIIFYYSFISLSILAICAHYYPEEIVQIIFKDTLAFSLISIISYILISALILEQNKKILFLKALVSVLFLFVFIKEQFFINDFFILFTVLIFSQFILLDSFYSVKQQRLKIFYKVGFFIISFILLSSSFLNYKENYQKEFYKYYIFYSDILEDFVYQKNFGEHRFEYGIKDDKTFLQKEYESYLPFVYWRDLDIQKKLPVIINEKVFTKDEIKDSKLGFDYNYKLLKKQETELYPLFNPQTNEGMIKFPEEFFGIFKDGAKIYDFDNDHLKEDSKELNKKLQEVDFSYPVKNIWGKTTNIKPFDLGYLIIDNKNRLFNLKKENNNIQIKEIEYPKNIDIVYINIAENKQQNLSGYAIDKNSNFYLLTWDFEFIKLDLKEFDYKKMRLKFIADPVNYLIRYDDQKNYYAVIYSKDDYKKIKEINFKD
;
A
#
# COMPACT_ATOMS: atom_id res chain seq x y z
N MET A 1 40.22 30.18 -3.79
CA MET A 1 38.97 30.44 -4.56
C MET A 1 37.75 29.76 -3.97
N PHE A 2 37.80 28.46 -3.62
CA PHE A 2 36.67 27.79 -2.95
C PHE A 2 36.22 28.54 -1.68
N GLN A 3 37.15 28.99 -0.84
CA GLN A 3 36.86 29.81 0.35
C GLN A 3 36.11 31.11 0.02
N SER A 4 36.44 31.78 -1.08
CA SER A 4 35.77 33.01 -1.53
C SER A 4 34.34 32.72 -1.99
N ILE A 5 34.13 31.60 -2.69
CA ILE A 5 32.80 31.12 -3.08
C ILE A 5 31.99 30.79 -1.82
N PHE A 6 32.58 30.08 -0.85
CA PHE A 6 31.94 29.76 0.42
C PHE A 6 31.48 31.00 1.19
N ILE A 7 32.34 32.00 1.37
CA ILE A 7 31.96 33.26 2.06
C ILE A 7 30.81 33.95 1.32
N LYS A 8 30.84 33.99 -0.02
CA LYS A 8 29.76 34.55 -0.84
C LYS A 8 28.44 33.82 -0.64
N GLU A 9 28.44 32.48 -0.68
CA GLU A 9 27.23 31.68 -0.46
C GLU A 9 26.70 31.82 0.97
N TRP A 10 27.58 31.78 1.97
CA TRP A 10 27.21 31.94 3.37
C TRP A 10 26.50 33.27 3.64
N LEU A 11 27.02 34.38 3.11
CA LEU A 11 26.41 35.70 3.30
C LEU A 11 25.00 35.80 2.69
N LYS A 12 24.71 35.05 1.62
CA LYS A 12 23.37 34.99 1.01
C LYS A 12 22.39 34.19 1.86
N ILE A 13 22.83 33.09 2.47
CA ILE A 13 21.94 32.05 2.98
C ILE A 13 21.83 32.09 4.53
N LYS A 14 22.78 32.67 5.25
CA LYS A 14 22.84 32.63 6.74
C LYS A 14 21.54 33.06 7.45
N SER A 15 20.91 34.14 7.00
CA SER A 15 19.71 34.67 7.64
C SER A 15 18.49 33.78 7.36
N PHE A 16 18.42 33.23 6.15
CA PHE A 16 17.40 32.25 5.78
C PHE A 16 17.55 30.98 6.62
N LEU A 17 18.77 30.44 6.73
CA LEU A 17 19.05 29.26 7.56
C LEU A 17 18.63 29.45 9.02
N LEU A 18 18.99 30.60 9.63
CA LEU A 18 18.61 30.89 11.01
C LEU A 18 17.09 30.93 11.18
N PHE A 19 16.39 31.61 10.28
CA PHE A 19 14.92 31.67 10.28
C PHE A 19 14.30 30.27 10.11
N SER A 20 14.80 29.48 9.16
CA SER A 20 14.31 28.12 8.91
C SER A 20 14.52 27.16 10.08
N ILE A 21 15.63 27.30 10.82
CA ILE A 21 15.85 26.52 12.05
C ILE A 21 14.79 26.87 13.11
N LEU A 22 14.51 28.16 13.32
CA LEU A 22 13.47 28.58 14.26
C LEU A 22 12.08 28.07 13.85
N THR A 23 11.74 28.18 12.56
CA THR A 23 10.48 27.63 12.03
C THR A 23 10.42 26.11 12.19
N SER A 24 11.52 25.40 11.98
CA SER A 24 11.59 23.95 12.18
C SER A 24 11.31 23.55 13.62
N ILE A 25 11.88 24.27 14.60
CA ILE A 25 11.65 23.99 16.02
C ILE A 25 10.17 24.13 16.37
N ILE A 26 9.49 25.15 15.85
CA ILE A 26 8.05 25.36 16.06
C ILE A 26 7.24 24.22 15.44
N ILE A 27 7.53 23.84 14.19
CA ILE A 27 6.82 22.76 13.48
C ILE A 27 7.05 21.42 14.17
N LEU A 28 8.28 21.12 14.59
CA LEU A 28 8.62 19.90 15.33
C LEU A 28 7.95 19.87 16.71
N GLY A 29 7.88 21.01 17.40
CA GLY A 29 7.15 21.12 18.67
C GLY A 29 5.64 20.88 18.49
N TYR A 30 5.04 21.44 17.44
CA TYR A 30 3.65 21.16 17.09
C TYR A 30 3.43 19.69 16.71
N PHE A 31 4.33 19.10 15.93
CA PHE A 31 4.29 17.68 15.57
C PHE A 31 4.36 16.78 16.81
N ALA A 32 5.29 17.05 17.74
CA ALA A 32 5.40 16.31 19.00
C ALA A 32 4.12 16.44 19.85
N PHE A 33 3.56 17.65 19.96
CA PHE A 33 2.30 17.87 20.68
C PHE A 33 1.13 17.13 20.04
N LYS A 34 0.98 17.22 18.71
CA LYS A 34 -0.07 16.52 17.95
C LYS A 34 0.05 15.02 18.13
N LEU A 35 1.26 14.46 18.01
CA LEU A 35 1.49 13.03 18.16
C LEU A 35 1.15 12.57 19.58
N ASN A 36 1.61 13.30 20.60
CA ASN A 36 1.26 13.00 21.98
C ASN A 36 -0.25 13.03 22.20
N PHE A 37 -0.95 14.03 21.67
CA PHE A 37 -2.41 14.13 21.75
C PHE A 37 -3.11 12.94 21.07
N GLU A 38 -2.65 12.51 19.90
CA GLU A 38 -3.21 11.34 19.20
C GLU A 38 -3.07 10.05 20.03
N PHE A 39 -1.90 9.83 20.65
CA PHE A 39 -1.71 8.68 21.54
C PHE A 39 -2.56 8.78 22.81
N SER A 40 -2.63 9.95 23.45
CA SER A 40 -3.43 10.14 24.68
C SER A 40 -4.96 10.10 24.48
N THR A 41 -5.45 10.08 23.23
CA THR A 41 -6.90 10.10 22.93
C THR A 41 -7.40 8.83 22.26
N VAL A 42 -6.50 7.90 21.94
CA VAL A 42 -6.83 6.64 21.29
C VAL A 42 -6.51 5.50 22.25
N GLU A 43 -7.51 4.69 22.57
CA GLU A 43 -7.37 3.52 23.44
C GLU A 43 -7.79 2.25 22.66
N PRO A 44 -6.95 1.20 22.62
CA PRO A 44 -5.56 1.19 23.08
C PRO A 44 -4.62 1.95 22.12
N GLU A 45 -3.46 2.37 22.62
CA GLU A 45 -2.44 3.13 21.91
C GLU A 45 -1.87 2.37 20.70
N SER A 46 -1.84 1.04 20.79
CA SER A 46 -1.47 0.12 19.70
C SER A 46 -2.31 0.33 18.43
N MET A 47 -3.49 0.94 18.53
CA MET A 47 -4.30 1.35 17.38
C MET A 47 -3.56 2.38 16.50
N MET A 48 -2.65 3.17 17.06
CA MET A 48 -1.76 4.04 16.28
C MET A 48 -0.76 3.22 15.46
N TRP A 49 -0.27 2.10 15.98
CA TRP A 49 0.58 1.17 15.23
C TRP A 49 -0.22 0.47 14.13
N TYR A 50 -1.49 0.12 14.39
CA TYR A 50 -2.40 -0.39 13.36
C TYR A 50 -2.59 0.61 12.21
N ARG A 51 -2.86 1.88 12.53
CA ARG A 51 -2.98 2.95 11.53
C ARG A 51 -1.71 3.07 10.68
N PHE A 52 -0.56 2.98 11.31
CA PHE A 52 0.73 3.03 10.62
C PHE A 52 0.94 1.83 9.68
N VAL A 53 0.81 0.60 10.19
CA VAL A 53 1.22 -0.62 9.48
C VAL A 53 0.15 -1.10 8.49
N GLN A 54 -1.11 -1.12 8.92
CA GLN A 54 -2.21 -1.74 8.17
C GLN A 54 -2.98 -0.72 7.33
N LEU A 55 -3.13 0.52 7.79
CA LEU A 55 -3.82 1.58 7.05
C LEU A 55 -2.88 2.53 6.29
N GLU A 56 -1.56 2.35 6.44
CA GLU A 56 -0.50 3.17 5.82
C GLU A 56 -0.57 4.67 6.20
N GLN A 57 -1.29 5.02 7.27
CA GLN A 57 -1.45 6.39 7.75
C GLN A 57 -0.26 6.81 8.61
N LYS A 58 0.66 7.56 8.02
CA LYS A 58 1.90 8.00 8.67
C LYS A 58 1.76 9.41 9.25
N PRO A 59 1.96 9.62 10.56
CA PRO A 59 1.69 10.92 11.20
C PRO A 59 2.63 12.05 10.72
N TYR A 60 3.81 11.70 10.20
CA TYR A 60 4.82 12.64 9.69
C TYR A 60 4.74 12.86 8.17
N PHE A 61 3.79 12.24 7.45
CA PHE A 61 3.75 12.31 5.98
C PHE A 61 3.70 13.75 5.46
N ASP A 62 2.88 14.60 6.08
CA ASP A 62 2.73 16.02 5.69
C ASP A 62 4.05 16.81 5.78
N LEU A 63 5.01 16.34 6.58
CA LEU A 63 6.31 17.00 6.70
C LEU A 63 7.12 16.93 5.40
N ILE A 64 6.81 16.03 4.45
CA ILE A 64 7.45 16.02 3.12
C ILE A 64 7.34 17.40 2.44
N PHE A 65 6.20 18.08 2.60
CA PHE A 65 6.00 19.41 2.03
C PHE A 65 6.89 20.45 2.70
N PHE A 66 7.19 20.29 3.99
CA PHE A 66 8.15 21.15 4.67
C PHE A 66 9.58 20.98 4.12
N TYR A 67 10.02 19.73 3.90
CA TYR A 67 11.30 19.46 3.24
C TYR A 67 11.36 20.10 1.86
N LEU A 68 10.32 19.90 1.04
CA LEU A 68 10.20 20.45 -0.31
C LEU A 68 10.23 21.98 -0.31
N ILE A 69 9.37 22.63 0.48
CA ILE A 69 9.31 24.09 0.58
C ILE A 69 10.68 24.64 0.97
N PHE A 70 11.36 24.04 1.95
CA PHE A 70 12.71 24.46 2.32
C PHE A 70 13.69 24.34 1.15
N GLY A 71 13.72 23.21 0.44
CA GLY A 71 14.62 23.01 -0.71
C GLY A 71 14.38 23.99 -1.85
N CYS A 72 13.10 24.25 -2.15
CA CYS A 72 12.66 25.26 -3.13
C CYS A 72 13.11 26.67 -2.73
N LEU A 73 12.84 27.07 -1.48
CA LEU A 73 13.24 28.38 -0.97
C LEU A 73 14.75 28.52 -0.93
N PHE A 74 15.49 27.48 -0.52
CA PHE A 74 16.94 27.49 -0.51
C PHE A 74 17.51 27.75 -1.91
N ALA A 75 16.96 27.09 -2.95
CA ALA A 75 17.33 27.35 -4.35
C ALA A 75 17.08 28.81 -4.76
N LEU A 76 15.94 29.37 -4.36
CA LEU A 76 15.58 30.77 -4.62
C LEU A 76 16.57 31.73 -3.94
N PHE A 77 16.81 31.58 -2.63
CA PHE A 77 17.75 32.45 -1.90
C PHE A 77 19.19 32.32 -2.43
N GLN A 78 19.57 31.15 -2.93
CA GLN A 78 20.92 30.94 -3.46
C GLN A 78 21.14 31.57 -4.84
N PHE A 79 20.21 31.39 -5.78
CA PHE A 79 20.41 31.74 -7.19
C PHE A 79 19.60 32.95 -7.69
N LEU A 80 18.44 33.25 -7.11
CA LEU A 80 17.59 34.35 -7.55
C LEU A 80 18.27 35.74 -7.39
N PRO A 81 18.98 36.04 -6.29
CA PRO A 81 19.70 37.32 -6.17
C PRO A 81 20.77 37.50 -7.25
N GLU A 82 21.40 36.42 -7.71
CA GLU A 82 22.42 36.49 -8.77
C GLU A 82 21.81 36.86 -10.12
N LEU A 83 20.60 36.35 -10.40
CA LEU A 83 19.85 36.67 -11.60
C LEU A 83 19.40 38.14 -11.60
N ILE A 84 18.79 38.60 -10.50
CA ILE A 84 18.29 39.98 -10.35
C ILE A 84 19.43 40.98 -10.47
N GLN A 85 20.57 40.70 -9.82
CA GLN A 85 21.73 41.58 -9.83
C GLN A 85 22.59 41.42 -11.10
N LYS A 86 22.17 40.58 -12.07
CA LYS A 86 22.90 40.25 -13.31
C LYS A 86 24.33 39.76 -13.08
N ARG A 87 24.59 39.15 -11.92
CA ARG A 87 25.92 38.68 -11.49
C ARG A 87 26.26 37.28 -11.99
N VAL A 88 25.29 36.53 -12.54
CA VAL A 88 25.51 35.17 -13.07
C VAL A 88 26.64 35.15 -14.11
N LYS A 89 26.73 36.15 -14.99
CA LYS A 89 27.83 36.26 -15.96
C LYS A 89 29.19 36.44 -15.28
N VAL A 90 29.25 37.24 -14.22
CA VAL A 90 30.49 37.47 -13.43
C VAL A 90 30.93 36.18 -12.73
N THR A 91 29.99 35.44 -12.15
CA THR A 91 30.26 34.14 -11.52
C THR A 91 30.89 33.15 -12.50
N ILE A 92 30.51 33.21 -13.79
CA ILE A 92 31.02 32.32 -14.85
C ILE A 92 32.41 32.75 -15.38
N HIS A 93 32.88 33.96 -15.08
CA HIS A 93 34.19 34.47 -15.49
C HIS A 93 35.29 34.27 -14.43
N LEU A 94 35.01 33.57 -13.33
CA LEU A 94 36.04 33.13 -12.40
C LEU A 94 37.09 32.27 -13.14
N PRO A 95 38.37 32.26 -12.70
CA PRO A 95 39.44 31.48 -13.34
C PRO A 95 39.34 29.99 -12.98
N LEU A 96 38.17 29.41 -13.18
CA LEU A 96 37.83 27.99 -13.05
C LEU A 96 37.04 27.55 -14.28
N ASN A 97 37.07 26.25 -14.54
CA ASN A 97 36.20 25.67 -15.55
C ASN A 97 34.74 25.74 -15.07
N LEU A 98 33.79 25.92 -16.01
CA LEU A 98 32.37 26.04 -15.67
C LEU A 98 31.85 24.88 -14.79
N PRO A 99 32.18 23.60 -15.05
CA PRO A 99 31.77 22.51 -14.16
C PRO A 99 32.28 22.65 -12.72
N GLN A 100 33.51 23.17 -12.52
CA GLN A 100 34.07 23.37 -11.17
C GLN A 100 33.35 24.49 -10.42
N ILE A 101 32.94 25.56 -11.12
CA ILE A 101 32.15 26.65 -10.54
C ILE A 101 30.80 26.12 -10.09
N VAL A 102 30.07 25.46 -11.01
CA VAL A 102 28.75 24.88 -10.75
C VAL A 102 28.81 23.87 -9.61
N PHE A 103 29.78 22.95 -9.65
CA PHE A 103 29.98 21.98 -8.59
C PHE A 103 30.27 22.63 -7.25
N SER A 104 31.09 23.69 -7.19
CA SER A 104 31.40 24.39 -5.94
C SER A 104 30.15 25.03 -5.32
N HIS A 105 29.33 25.73 -6.11
CA HIS A 105 28.10 26.35 -5.62
C HIS A 105 27.08 25.31 -5.13
N ILE A 106 26.89 24.24 -5.91
CA ILE A 106 25.97 23.15 -5.54
C ILE A 106 26.48 22.45 -4.29
N PHE A 107 27.76 22.09 -4.22
CA PHE A 107 28.35 21.37 -3.09
C PHE A 107 28.16 22.14 -1.78
N ILE A 108 28.41 23.45 -1.78
CA ILE A 108 28.18 24.29 -0.59
C ILE A 108 26.69 24.28 -0.19
N GLY A 109 25.78 24.44 -1.16
CA GLY A 109 24.33 24.37 -0.90
C GLY A 109 23.91 23.01 -0.34
N LEU A 110 24.39 21.92 -0.93
CA LEU A 110 24.11 20.54 -0.50
C LEU A 110 24.59 20.29 0.93
N VAL A 111 25.77 20.77 1.32
CA VAL A 111 26.27 20.60 2.69
C VAL A 111 25.32 21.25 3.71
N PHE A 112 24.86 22.48 3.45
CA PHE A 112 23.90 23.15 4.33
C PHE A 112 22.54 22.45 4.36
N ILE A 113 22.03 22.04 3.20
CA ILE A 113 20.75 21.33 3.09
C ILE A 113 20.81 19.98 3.83
N ILE A 114 21.87 19.19 3.63
CA ILE A 114 22.05 17.89 4.28
C ILE A 114 22.15 18.05 5.79
N PHE A 115 22.90 19.04 6.28
CA PHE A 115 22.99 19.30 7.72
C PHE A 115 21.62 19.65 8.32
N TYR A 116 20.88 20.53 7.65
CA TYR A 116 19.54 20.93 8.07
C TYR A 116 18.53 19.77 8.05
N TYR A 117 18.52 18.96 7.00
CA TYR A 117 17.65 17.78 6.92
C TYR A 117 18.03 16.68 7.90
N SER A 118 19.32 16.52 8.20
CA SER A 118 19.77 15.59 9.26
C SER A 118 19.22 16.01 10.61
N PHE A 119 19.25 17.31 10.94
CA PHE A 119 18.67 17.84 12.17
C PHE A 119 17.16 17.57 12.28
N ILE A 120 16.39 17.84 11.22
CA ILE A 120 14.94 17.59 11.21
C ILE A 120 14.64 16.09 11.27
N SER A 121 15.31 15.27 10.46
CA SER A 121 15.08 13.82 10.41
C SER A 121 15.38 13.17 11.76
N LEU A 122 16.50 13.52 12.39
CA LEU A 122 16.86 13.02 13.72
C LEU A 122 15.86 13.45 14.79
N SER A 123 15.31 14.66 14.67
CA SER A 123 14.29 15.15 15.60
C SER A 123 12.96 14.41 15.44
N ILE A 124 12.50 14.17 14.20
CA ILE A 124 11.31 13.35 13.91
C ILE A 124 11.49 11.94 14.48
N LEU A 125 12.67 11.34 14.28
CA LEU A 125 12.99 10.01 14.79
C LEU A 125 13.00 9.96 16.32
N ALA A 126 13.62 10.94 16.98
CA ALA A 126 13.65 11.02 18.43
C ALA A 126 12.24 11.16 19.02
N ILE A 127 11.37 11.97 18.40
CA ILE A 127 9.97 12.13 18.81
C ILE A 127 9.21 10.81 18.62
N CYS A 128 9.32 10.17 17.46
CA CYS A 128 8.56 8.96 17.16
C CYS A 128 9.05 7.73 17.92
N ALA A 129 10.35 7.62 18.21
CA ALA A 129 10.95 6.50 18.94
C ALA A 129 10.47 6.40 20.40
N HIS A 130 9.83 7.45 20.92
CA HIS A 130 9.18 7.38 22.23
C HIS A 130 7.86 6.59 22.21
N TYR A 131 7.17 6.54 21.05
CA TYR A 131 5.81 5.99 20.94
C TYR A 131 5.71 4.73 20.06
N TYR A 132 6.66 4.52 19.16
CA TYR A 132 6.62 3.44 18.18
C TYR A 132 7.74 2.42 18.39
N PRO A 133 7.48 1.12 18.10
CA PRO A 133 8.50 0.07 18.13
C PRO A 133 9.62 0.33 17.11
N GLU A 134 10.79 -0.25 17.36
CA GLU A 134 12.01 -0.02 16.58
C GLU A 134 11.79 -0.29 15.07
N GLU A 135 11.01 -1.33 14.74
CA GLU A 135 10.72 -1.72 13.35
C GLU A 135 9.93 -0.66 12.60
N ILE A 136 9.01 0.03 13.29
CA ILE A 136 8.32 1.19 12.72
C ILE A 136 9.31 2.34 12.59
N VAL A 137 10.12 2.64 13.61
CA VAL A 137 11.13 3.72 13.59
C VAL A 137 12.12 3.56 12.43
N GLN A 138 12.51 2.33 12.09
CA GLN A 138 13.36 2.04 10.92
C GLN A 138 12.69 2.45 9.59
N ILE A 139 11.37 2.28 9.47
CA ILE A 139 10.60 2.80 8.31
C ILE A 139 10.63 4.34 8.31
N ILE A 140 10.42 4.97 9.47
CA ILE A 140 10.46 6.45 9.58
C ILE A 140 11.83 6.99 9.12
N PHE A 141 12.92 6.30 9.48
CA PHE A 141 14.27 6.69 9.05
C PHE A 141 14.42 6.61 7.54
N LYS A 142 13.97 5.50 6.94
CA LYS A 142 13.96 5.30 5.49
C LYS A 142 13.13 6.39 4.79
N ASP A 143 11.94 6.72 5.30
CA ASP A 143 11.06 7.70 4.68
C ASP A 143 11.61 9.13 4.77
N THR A 144 12.15 9.52 5.94
CA THR A 144 12.79 10.83 6.11
C THR A 144 14.05 10.97 5.25
N LEU A 145 14.78 9.88 5.00
CA LEU A 145 15.86 9.83 4.02
C LEU A 145 15.33 10.06 2.58
N ALA A 146 14.21 9.41 2.22
CA ALA A 146 13.57 9.64 0.92
C ALA A 146 13.11 11.10 0.77
N PHE A 147 12.47 11.68 1.79
CA PHE A 147 12.04 13.09 1.79
C PHE A 147 13.23 14.04 1.55
N SER A 148 14.35 13.77 2.23
CA SER A 148 15.60 14.52 2.07
C SER A 148 16.13 14.45 0.63
N LEU A 149 16.17 13.24 0.03
CA LEU A 149 16.62 13.05 -1.35
C LEU A 149 15.69 13.74 -2.36
N ILE A 150 14.38 13.59 -2.20
CA ILE A 150 13.38 14.21 -3.07
C ILE A 150 13.53 15.73 -3.05
N SER A 151 13.73 16.31 -1.87
CA SER A 151 13.90 17.75 -1.76
C SER A 151 15.25 18.24 -2.27
N ILE A 152 16.35 17.50 -2.07
CA ILE A 152 17.65 17.81 -2.67
C ILE A 152 17.54 17.84 -4.21
N ILE A 153 16.89 16.85 -4.81
CA ILE A 153 16.66 16.80 -6.26
C ILE A 153 15.82 18.01 -6.69
N SER A 154 14.76 18.33 -5.94
CA SER A 154 13.90 19.48 -6.22
C SER A 154 14.67 20.80 -6.15
N TYR A 155 15.55 20.98 -5.16
CA TYR A 155 16.48 22.10 -5.05
C TYR A 155 17.36 22.24 -6.31
N ILE A 156 17.95 21.15 -6.80
CA ILE A 156 18.79 21.16 -8.01
C ILE A 156 17.95 21.52 -9.25
N LEU A 157 16.77 20.92 -9.38
CA LEU A 157 15.88 21.17 -10.51
C LEU A 157 15.37 22.61 -10.53
N ILE A 158 14.96 23.18 -9.39
CA ILE A 158 14.53 24.58 -9.29
C ILE A 158 15.69 25.53 -9.58
N SER A 159 16.89 25.23 -9.06
CA SER A 159 18.09 25.98 -9.41
C SER A 159 18.32 25.99 -10.94
N ALA A 160 18.06 24.86 -11.60
CA ALA A 160 18.17 24.74 -13.05
C ALA A 160 17.12 25.59 -13.78
N LEU A 161 15.90 25.68 -13.25
CA LEU A 161 14.83 26.52 -13.80
C LEU A 161 15.16 28.02 -13.66
N ILE A 162 15.65 28.45 -12.50
CA ILE A 162 16.01 29.87 -12.24
C ILE A 162 17.06 30.37 -13.24
N LEU A 163 18.03 29.53 -13.59
CA LEU A 163 19.17 29.91 -14.42
C LEU A 163 18.93 29.78 -15.94
N GLU A 164 17.90 29.04 -16.35
CA GLU A 164 17.64 28.75 -17.76
C GLU A 164 17.16 29.99 -18.54
N GLN A 165 17.90 30.34 -19.60
CA GLN A 165 17.60 31.53 -20.40
C GLN A 165 16.59 31.24 -21.54
N ASN A 166 16.48 29.99 -21.99
CA ASN A 166 15.58 29.63 -23.10
C ASN A 166 14.21 29.17 -22.60
N LYS A 167 13.16 29.92 -22.92
CA LYS A 167 11.77 29.63 -22.50
C LYS A 167 11.26 28.24 -22.89
N LYS A 168 11.64 27.71 -24.06
CA LYS A 168 11.20 26.38 -24.50
C LYS A 168 11.85 25.27 -23.66
N ILE A 169 13.15 25.41 -23.37
CA ILE A 169 13.89 24.44 -22.55
C ILE A 169 13.49 24.55 -21.08
N LEU A 170 13.21 25.77 -20.61
CA LEU A 170 12.63 26.01 -19.29
C LEU A 170 11.34 25.23 -19.09
N PHE A 171 10.41 25.30 -20.06
CA PHE A 171 9.15 24.55 -20.00
C PHE A 171 9.38 23.03 -19.95
N LEU A 172 10.29 22.49 -20.76
CA LEU A 172 10.62 21.06 -20.73
C LEU A 172 11.23 20.63 -19.39
N LYS A 173 12.17 21.41 -18.84
CA LYS A 173 12.75 21.15 -17.51
C LYS A 173 11.68 21.23 -16.42
N ALA A 174 10.76 22.19 -16.51
CA ALA A 174 9.67 22.34 -15.55
C ALA A 174 8.72 21.14 -15.59
N LEU A 175 8.38 20.64 -16.79
CA LEU A 175 7.59 19.43 -16.94
C LEU A 175 8.26 18.23 -16.26
N VAL A 176 9.57 18.04 -16.47
CA VAL A 176 10.33 16.97 -15.81
C VAL A 176 10.32 17.12 -14.29
N SER A 177 10.45 18.35 -13.76
CA SER A 177 10.35 18.61 -12.32
C SER A 177 8.98 18.26 -11.75
N VAL A 178 7.90 18.58 -12.46
CA VAL A 178 6.53 18.24 -12.04
C VAL A 178 6.30 16.74 -12.08
N LEU A 179 6.72 16.06 -13.15
CA LEU A 179 6.63 14.60 -13.26
C LEU A 179 7.41 13.90 -12.15
N PHE A 180 8.61 14.41 -11.82
CA PHE A 180 9.39 13.91 -10.69
C PHE A 180 8.62 13.99 -9.37
N LEU A 181 8.05 15.15 -9.05
CA LEU A 181 7.27 15.33 -7.82
C LEU A 181 6.01 14.43 -7.80
N PHE A 182 5.32 14.30 -8.94
CA PHE A 182 4.13 13.45 -9.05
C PHE A 182 4.44 11.97 -8.81
N VAL A 183 5.62 11.48 -9.17
CA VAL A 183 6.04 10.10 -8.95
C VAL A 183 6.45 9.85 -7.49
N PHE A 184 7.13 10.82 -6.87
CA PHE A 184 7.80 10.60 -5.58
C PHE A 184 7.11 11.20 -4.35
N ILE A 185 6.08 12.03 -4.51
CA ILE A 185 5.19 12.38 -3.40
C ILE A 185 4.21 11.21 -3.19
N LYS A 186 4.64 10.25 -2.36
CA LYS A 186 3.88 9.06 -2.00
C LYS A 186 4.22 8.60 -0.58
N GLU A 187 3.34 7.80 0.01
CA GLU A 187 3.45 7.39 1.41
C GLU A 187 4.48 6.27 1.65
N GLN A 188 4.83 5.48 0.63
CA GLN A 188 5.69 4.30 0.78
C GLN A 188 6.93 4.32 -0.10
N PHE A 189 8.05 3.87 0.47
CA PHE A 189 9.34 3.81 -0.22
C PHE A 189 9.96 2.41 -0.09
N PHE A 190 10.21 1.78 -1.23
CA PHE A 190 10.91 0.51 -1.33
C PHE A 190 12.32 0.73 -1.87
N ILE A 191 13.17 -0.31 -1.79
CA ILE A 191 14.57 -0.26 -2.26
C ILE A 191 14.67 0.20 -3.72
N ASN A 192 13.73 -0.22 -4.58
CA ASN A 192 13.68 0.20 -5.98
C ASN A 192 13.50 1.71 -6.15
N ASP A 193 12.78 2.37 -5.25
CA ASP A 193 12.60 3.83 -5.30
C ASP A 193 13.92 4.56 -5.06
N PHE A 194 14.75 4.06 -4.14
CA PHE A 194 16.07 4.63 -3.87
C PHE A 194 17.00 4.51 -5.07
N PHE A 195 16.98 3.39 -5.80
CA PHE A 195 17.75 3.26 -7.04
C PHE A 195 17.36 4.33 -8.07
N ILE A 196 16.06 4.61 -8.22
CA ILE A 196 15.59 5.65 -9.14
C ILE A 196 15.97 7.04 -8.60
N LEU A 197 15.76 7.31 -7.31
CA LEU A 197 16.14 8.58 -6.68
C LEU A 197 17.64 8.87 -6.83
N PHE A 198 18.52 7.92 -6.59
CA PHE A 198 19.97 8.11 -6.79
C PHE A 198 20.33 8.34 -8.25
N THR A 199 19.68 7.62 -9.17
CA THR A 199 19.88 7.83 -10.62
C THR A 199 19.45 9.24 -11.04
N VAL A 200 18.29 9.71 -10.58
CA VAL A 200 17.78 11.06 -10.85
C VAL A 200 18.65 12.11 -10.16
N LEU A 201 19.14 11.86 -8.94
CA LEU A 201 20.05 12.76 -8.22
C LEU A 201 21.32 13.01 -9.02
N ILE A 202 21.98 11.95 -9.50
CA ILE A 202 23.18 12.07 -10.34
C ILE A 202 22.84 12.83 -11.63
N PHE A 203 21.73 12.47 -12.30
CA PHE A 203 21.36 13.09 -13.56
C PHE A 203 20.97 14.57 -13.43
N SER A 204 20.30 14.94 -12.34
CA SER A 204 19.80 16.30 -12.10
C SER A 204 20.93 17.35 -12.11
N GLN A 205 22.14 16.96 -11.71
CA GLN A 205 23.33 17.82 -11.78
C GLN A 205 23.66 18.24 -13.22
N PHE A 206 23.46 17.35 -14.20
CA PHE A 206 23.66 17.68 -15.62
C PHE A 206 22.56 18.61 -16.16
N ILE A 207 21.33 18.49 -15.64
CA ILE A 207 20.24 19.43 -15.99
C ILE A 207 20.60 20.84 -15.55
N LEU A 208 21.12 20.99 -14.34
CA LEU A 208 21.59 22.27 -13.81
C LEU A 208 22.81 22.79 -14.59
N LEU A 209 23.79 21.93 -14.89
CA LEU A 209 24.96 22.30 -15.70
C LEU A 209 24.56 22.83 -17.09
N ASP A 210 23.58 22.20 -17.77
CA ASP A 210 23.06 22.70 -19.05
C ASP A 210 22.43 24.10 -18.90
N SER A 211 21.69 24.37 -17.82
CA SER A 211 21.15 25.70 -17.54
C SER A 211 22.25 26.75 -17.36
N PHE A 212 23.38 26.41 -16.73
CA PHE A 212 24.53 27.31 -16.66
C PHE A 212 25.18 27.58 -18.03
N TYR A 213 25.32 26.55 -18.87
CA TYR A 213 25.80 26.73 -20.25
C TYR A 213 24.87 27.63 -21.08
N SER A 214 23.56 27.61 -20.79
CA SER A 214 22.57 28.46 -21.48
C SER A 214 22.89 29.96 -21.38
N VAL A 215 23.53 30.39 -20.29
CA VAL A 215 23.93 31.79 -20.08
C VAL A 215 25.00 32.25 -21.08
N LYS A 216 25.85 31.31 -21.54
CA LYS A 216 26.82 31.52 -22.63
C LYS A 216 26.24 31.21 -24.02
N GLN A 217 24.93 30.98 -24.13
CA GLN A 217 24.27 30.47 -25.33
C GLN A 217 24.84 29.13 -25.81
N GLN A 218 25.43 28.35 -24.91
CA GLN A 218 25.97 27.01 -25.16
C GLN A 218 25.02 25.95 -24.58
N ARG A 219 25.19 24.69 -25.00
CA ARG A 219 24.41 23.54 -24.52
C ARG A 219 25.28 22.32 -24.37
N LEU A 220 24.85 21.41 -23.50
CA LEU A 220 25.45 20.09 -23.43
C LEU A 220 25.17 19.28 -24.71
N LYS A 221 26.11 18.39 -25.04
CA LYS A 221 26.13 17.60 -26.29
C LYS A 221 25.10 16.46 -26.28
N ILE A 222 25.18 15.60 -27.29
CA ILE A 222 24.23 14.51 -27.58
C ILE A 222 23.93 13.61 -26.37
N PHE A 223 24.93 13.24 -25.56
CA PHE A 223 24.75 12.35 -24.40
C PHE A 223 23.75 12.91 -23.37
N TYR A 224 23.78 14.21 -23.10
CA TYR A 224 22.82 14.84 -22.20
C TYR A 224 21.40 14.79 -22.77
N LYS A 225 21.23 15.08 -24.06
CA LYS A 225 19.91 15.06 -24.72
C LYS A 225 19.28 13.67 -24.68
N VAL A 226 20.08 12.64 -24.96
CA VAL A 226 19.63 11.23 -24.91
C VAL A 226 19.25 10.86 -23.46
N GLY A 227 20.10 11.15 -22.48
CA GLY A 227 19.79 10.89 -21.08
C GLY A 227 18.54 11.64 -20.58
N PHE A 228 18.37 12.90 -20.99
CA PHE A 228 17.21 13.71 -20.63
C PHE A 228 15.92 13.11 -21.19
N PHE A 229 15.94 12.65 -22.44
CA PHE A 229 14.80 11.99 -23.05
C PHE A 229 14.45 10.66 -22.35
N ILE A 230 15.45 9.82 -22.06
CA ILE A 230 15.25 8.55 -21.34
C ILE A 230 14.61 8.79 -19.97
N ILE A 231 15.14 9.72 -19.19
CA ILE A 231 14.62 10.01 -17.83
C ILE A 231 13.23 10.62 -17.90
N SER A 232 12.99 11.52 -18.86
CA SER A 232 11.65 12.09 -19.09
C SER A 232 10.63 10.99 -19.42
N PHE A 233 11.02 10.02 -20.27
CA PHE A 233 10.17 8.90 -20.63
C PHE A 233 9.89 7.97 -19.44
N ILE A 234 10.91 7.66 -18.63
CA ILE A 234 10.75 6.86 -17.41
C ILE A 234 9.78 7.56 -16.44
N LEU A 235 9.99 8.86 -16.16
CA LEU A 235 9.11 9.62 -15.26
C LEU A 235 7.68 9.72 -15.78
N LEU A 236 7.51 9.92 -17.09
CA LEU A 236 6.18 9.95 -17.72
C LEU A 236 5.48 8.59 -17.61
N SER A 237 6.19 7.49 -17.89
CA SER A 237 5.66 6.13 -17.77
C SER A 237 5.28 5.80 -16.33
N SER A 238 6.15 6.13 -15.37
CA SER A 238 5.87 5.94 -13.94
C SER A 238 4.69 6.79 -13.47
N SER A 239 4.56 8.03 -13.96
CA SER A 239 3.42 8.90 -13.66
C SER A 239 2.12 8.30 -14.21
N PHE A 240 2.13 7.75 -15.42
CA PHE A 240 0.96 7.10 -16.01
C PHE A 240 0.53 5.86 -15.23
N LEU A 241 1.47 5.03 -14.78
CA LEU A 241 1.19 3.88 -13.92
C LEU A 241 0.62 4.31 -12.57
N ASN A 242 1.22 5.31 -11.93
CA ASN A 242 0.73 5.89 -10.67
C ASN A 242 -0.71 6.42 -10.82
N TYR A 243 -0.98 7.14 -11.92
CA TYR A 243 -2.33 7.62 -12.23
C TYR A 243 -3.35 6.46 -12.33
N LYS A 244 -2.98 5.42 -13.08
CA LYS A 244 -3.82 4.24 -13.29
C LYS A 244 -4.10 3.49 -11.98
N GLU A 245 -3.12 3.37 -11.11
CA GLU A 245 -3.27 2.65 -9.85
C GLU A 245 -4.15 3.39 -8.84
N ASN A 246 -3.95 4.72 -8.72
CA ASN A 246 -4.57 5.52 -7.66
C ASN A 246 -5.87 6.23 -8.07
N TYR A 247 -6.09 6.51 -9.35
CA TYR A 247 -7.23 7.33 -9.80
C TYR A 247 -8.15 6.65 -10.80
N GLN A 248 -7.71 5.59 -11.49
CA GLN A 248 -8.58 4.89 -12.42
C GLN A 248 -9.62 4.07 -11.65
N LYS A 249 -10.88 4.50 -11.74
CA LYS A 249 -12.00 3.74 -11.18
C LYS A 249 -12.14 2.40 -11.88
N GLU A 250 -12.26 1.35 -11.09
CA GLU A 250 -12.61 0.03 -11.61
C GLU A 250 -14.07 0.02 -12.05
N PHE A 251 -14.33 -0.51 -13.25
CA PHE A 251 -15.68 -0.66 -13.79
C PHE A 251 -16.05 -2.15 -13.84
N TYR A 252 -17.21 -2.50 -13.28
CA TYR A 252 -17.79 -3.84 -13.39
C TYR A 252 -18.87 -3.79 -14.46
N LYS A 253 -18.55 -4.25 -15.67
CA LYS A 253 -19.51 -4.24 -16.77
C LYS A 253 -20.52 -5.36 -16.66
N TYR A 254 -20.15 -6.54 -16.17
CA TYR A 254 -21.08 -7.62 -15.92
C TYR A 254 -21.07 -8.03 -14.44
N TYR A 255 -22.25 -8.07 -13.84
CA TYR A 255 -22.51 -8.76 -12.58
C TYR A 255 -23.29 -10.03 -12.92
N ILE A 256 -22.61 -11.17 -12.85
CA ILE A 256 -23.21 -12.48 -13.18
C ILE A 256 -23.72 -13.11 -11.88
N PHE A 257 -24.87 -13.76 -11.88
CA PHE A 257 -25.39 -14.52 -10.75
C PHE A 257 -26.00 -15.82 -11.25
N TYR A 258 -26.14 -16.82 -10.38
CA TYR A 258 -26.84 -18.05 -10.71
C TYR A 258 -28.26 -17.99 -10.16
N SER A 259 -29.25 -18.31 -11.00
CA SER A 259 -30.65 -18.43 -10.58
C SER A 259 -30.98 -19.90 -10.36
N ASP A 260 -31.25 -20.28 -9.12
CA ASP A 260 -31.73 -21.64 -8.81
C ASP A 260 -33.15 -21.91 -9.32
N ILE A 261 -33.90 -20.86 -9.71
CA ILE A 261 -35.24 -21.00 -10.32
C ILE A 261 -35.13 -21.32 -11.81
N LEU A 262 -34.19 -20.67 -12.51
CA LEU A 262 -33.99 -20.87 -13.95
C LEU A 262 -32.92 -21.92 -14.28
N GLU A 263 -32.15 -22.36 -13.28
CA GLU A 263 -30.99 -23.24 -13.43
C GLU A 263 -29.94 -22.69 -14.43
N ASP A 264 -29.84 -21.36 -14.50
CA ASP A 264 -28.91 -20.67 -15.40
C ASP A 264 -28.31 -19.40 -14.79
N PHE A 265 -27.22 -18.95 -15.40
CA PHE A 265 -26.60 -17.68 -15.10
C PHE A 265 -27.40 -16.52 -15.69
N VAL A 266 -27.79 -15.60 -14.82
CA VAL A 266 -28.37 -14.32 -15.18
C VAL A 266 -27.33 -13.21 -14.98
N TYR A 267 -27.37 -12.18 -15.81
CA TYR A 267 -26.45 -11.06 -15.73
C TYR A 267 -27.18 -9.74 -15.49
N GLN A 268 -26.48 -8.81 -14.84
CA GLN A 268 -26.73 -7.38 -14.88
C GLN A 268 -25.54 -6.71 -15.60
N LYS A 269 -25.79 -6.18 -16.78
CA LYS A 269 -24.82 -5.47 -17.61
C LYS A 269 -24.92 -3.97 -17.32
N ASN A 270 -23.80 -3.37 -16.93
CA ASN A 270 -23.67 -1.97 -16.60
C ASN A 270 -23.12 -1.19 -17.81
N PHE A 271 -23.85 -0.20 -18.30
CA PHE A 271 -23.40 0.70 -19.37
C PHE A 271 -22.82 2.02 -18.85
N GLY A 272 -22.73 2.19 -17.54
CA GLY A 272 -22.44 3.47 -16.89
C GLY A 272 -23.70 4.32 -16.73
N GLU A 273 -23.57 5.42 -16.00
CA GLU A 273 -24.65 6.43 -15.83
C GLU A 273 -25.98 5.83 -15.36
N HIS A 274 -25.93 4.83 -14.48
CA HIS A 274 -27.09 4.10 -13.95
C HIS A 274 -27.95 3.38 -15.01
N ARG A 275 -27.39 3.07 -16.18
CA ARG A 275 -28.06 2.26 -17.20
C ARG A 275 -27.68 0.79 -17.07
N PHE A 276 -28.69 -0.05 -16.90
CA PHE A 276 -28.53 -1.49 -16.72
C PHE A 276 -29.40 -2.28 -17.70
N GLU A 277 -28.87 -3.40 -18.17
CA GLU A 277 -29.62 -4.45 -18.86
C GLU A 277 -29.51 -5.73 -18.06
N TYR A 278 -30.61 -6.47 -17.97
CA TYR A 278 -30.69 -7.73 -17.24
C TYR A 278 -31.05 -8.83 -18.23
N GLY A 279 -30.49 -10.02 -18.11
CA GLY A 279 -30.80 -11.10 -19.04
C GLY A 279 -30.09 -12.41 -18.76
N ILE A 280 -30.36 -13.39 -19.63
CA ILE A 280 -29.57 -14.61 -19.80
C ILE A 280 -28.79 -14.46 -21.09
N LYS A 281 -27.53 -14.89 -21.07
CA LYS A 281 -26.65 -14.79 -22.23
C LYS A 281 -27.24 -15.55 -23.41
N ASP A 282 -27.32 -14.90 -24.58
CA ASP A 282 -27.78 -15.48 -25.85
C ASP A 282 -29.23 -16.00 -25.85
N ASP A 283 -30.05 -15.56 -24.87
CA ASP A 283 -31.47 -15.96 -24.76
C ASP A 283 -32.39 -14.72 -24.70
N LYS A 284 -32.76 -14.26 -23.50
CA LYS A 284 -33.71 -13.15 -23.30
C LYS A 284 -33.22 -12.09 -22.31
N THR A 285 -33.77 -10.89 -22.44
CA THR A 285 -33.61 -9.79 -21.48
C THR A 285 -34.82 -9.67 -20.57
N PHE A 286 -34.61 -9.10 -19.38
CA PHE A 286 -35.60 -8.97 -18.32
C PHE A 286 -35.85 -7.52 -17.96
N LEU A 287 -37.05 -7.25 -17.46
CA LEU A 287 -37.26 -6.08 -16.61
C LEU A 287 -36.59 -6.29 -15.25
N GLN A 288 -36.15 -5.22 -14.60
CA GLN A 288 -35.46 -5.30 -13.30
C GLN A 288 -36.22 -6.14 -12.25
N LYS A 289 -37.53 -5.92 -12.12
CA LYS A 289 -38.37 -6.67 -11.16
C LYS A 289 -38.44 -8.17 -11.44
N GLU A 290 -38.37 -8.55 -12.72
CA GLU A 290 -38.37 -9.95 -13.14
C GLU A 290 -37.02 -10.59 -12.79
N TYR A 291 -35.92 -9.90 -13.11
CA TYR A 291 -34.56 -10.30 -12.72
C TYR A 291 -34.41 -10.50 -11.21
N GLU A 292 -34.92 -9.56 -10.39
CA GLU A 292 -34.88 -9.66 -8.92
C GLU A 292 -35.66 -10.88 -8.41
N SER A 293 -36.78 -11.22 -9.06
CA SER A 293 -37.59 -12.38 -8.69
C SER A 293 -36.91 -13.72 -8.97
N TYR A 294 -35.99 -13.76 -9.94
CA TYR A 294 -35.19 -14.96 -10.27
C TYR A 294 -33.99 -15.18 -9.35
N LEU A 295 -33.66 -14.20 -8.50
CA LEU A 295 -32.52 -14.26 -7.58
C LEU A 295 -32.97 -14.11 -6.12
N PRO A 296 -33.81 -15.03 -5.62
CA PRO A 296 -34.43 -14.88 -4.31
C PRO A 296 -33.43 -14.84 -3.16
N PHE A 297 -32.28 -15.52 -3.28
CA PHE A 297 -31.23 -15.48 -2.27
C PHE A 297 -30.44 -14.16 -2.26
N VAL A 298 -30.33 -13.49 -3.41
CA VAL A 298 -29.67 -12.17 -3.50
C VAL A 298 -30.61 -11.10 -2.97
N TYR A 299 -31.85 -11.06 -3.47
CA TYR A 299 -32.87 -10.03 -3.20
C TYR A 299 -33.88 -10.41 -2.09
N TRP A 300 -33.50 -11.29 -1.18
CA TRP A 300 -34.40 -11.79 -0.13
C TRP A 300 -35.03 -10.67 0.72
N ARG A 301 -34.35 -9.54 0.92
CA ARG A 301 -34.89 -8.40 1.68
C ARG A 301 -36.10 -7.78 0.99
N ASP A 302 -36.03 -7.62 -0.33
CA ASP A 302 -37.14 -7.07 -1.11
C ASP A 302 -38.29 -8.07 -1.17
N LEU A 303 -37.99 -9.37 -1.27
CA LEU A 303 -39.00 -10.43 -1.20
C LEU A 303 -39.67 -10.53 0.17
N ASP A 304 -38.93 -10.34 1.26
CA ASP A 304 -39.46 -10.29 2.64
C ASP A 304 -40.45 -9.14 2.81
N ILE A 305 -40.08 -7.93 2.38
CA ILE A 305 -40.96 -6.74 2.39
C ILE A 305 -42.22 -6.98 1.55
N GLN A 306 -42.07 -7.65 0.41
CA GLN A 306 -43.18 -8.05 -0.45
C GLN A 306 -44.01 -9.22 0.09
N LYS A 307 -43.65 -9.80 1.25
CA LYS A 307 -44.27 -10.98 1.85
C LYS A 307 -44.26 -12.21 0.94
N LYS A 308 -43.17 -12.39 0.20
CA LYS A 308 -42.93 -13.49 -0.74
C LYS A 308 -41.98 -14.57 -0.19
N LEU A 309 -41.53 -14.44 1.05
CA LEU A 309 -40.81 -15.49 1.78
C LEU A 309 -41.79 -16.29 2.66
N PRO A 310 -41.55 -17.60 2.91
CA PRO A 310 -40.44 -18.40 2.39
C PRO A 310 -40.59 -18.72 0.89
N VAL A 311 -39.46 -18.98 0.22
CA VAL A 311 -39.46 -19.44 -1.18
C VAL A 311 -39.29 -20.96 -1.24
N ILE A 312 -39.86 -21.59 -2.27
CA ILE A 312 -39.70 -23.01 -2.53
C ILE A 312 -38.85 -23.17 -3.79
N ILE A 313 -37.70 -23.83 -3.66
CA ILE A 313 -36.77 -24.09 -4.76
C ILE A 313 -36.35 -25.54 -4.66
N ASN A 314 -36.48 -26.31 -5.74
CA ASN A 314 -36.16 -27.74 -5.79
C ASN A 314 -36.76 -28.53 -4.61
N GLU A 315 -38.06 -28.31 -4.36
CA GLU A 315 -38.84 -28.93 -3.27
C GLU A 315 -38.37 -28.62 -1.84
N LYS A 316 -37.36 -27.74 -1.67
CA LYS A 316 -36.89 -27.25 -0.38
C LYS A 316 -37.47 -25.88 -0.08
N VAL A 317 -37.91 -25.68 1.16
CA VAL A 317 -38.46 -24.41 1.65
C VAL A 317 -37.34 -23.61 2.29
N PHE A 318 -37.05 -22.43 1.77
CA PHE A 318 -36.04 -21.54 2.32
C PHE A 318 -36.68 -20.37 3.06
N THR A 319 -36.44 -20.32 4.36
CA THR A 319 -36.93 -19.23 5.23
C THR A 319 -36.01 -18.02 5.18
N LYS A 320 -36.50 -16.88 5.67
CA LYS A 320 -35.70 -15.66 5.82
C LYS A 320 -34.41 -15.90 6.62
N ASP A 321 -34.52 -16.57 7.76
CA ASP A 321 -33.39 -16.77 8.67
C ASP A 321 -32.38 -17.75 8.06
N GLU A 322 -32.83 -18.81 7.40
CA GLU A 322 -31.96 -19.73 6.67
C GLU A 322 -31.19 -19.05 5.52
N ILE A 323 -31.87 -18.20 4.73
CA ILE A 323 -31.19 -17.42 3.67
C ILE A 323 -30.18 -16.46 4.28
N LYS A 324 -30.54 -15.77 5.36
CA LYS A 324 -29.68 -14.78 6.01
C LYS A 324 -28.44 -15.45 6.62
N ASP A 325 -28.62 -16.56 7.33
CA ASP A 325 -27.57 -17.23 8.08
C ASP A 325 -26.62 -18.01 7.16
N SER A 326 -27.08 -18.42 5.98
CA SER A 326 -26.27 -19.08 4.93
C SER A 326 -25.45 -18.12 4.05
N LYS A 327 -25.62 -16.79 4.18
CA LYS A 327 -24.81 -15.82 3.44
C LYS A 327 -23.36 -15.74 3.93
N LEU A 328 -22.45 -15.97 3.00
CA LEU A 328 -21.02 -15.76 3.18
C LEU A 328 -20.45 -15.11 1.92
N GLY A 329 -19.47 -14.23 2.06
CA GLY A 329 -18.80 -13.67 0.89
C GLY A 329 -17.40 -13.19 1.21
N PHE A 330 -16.49 -13.47 0.29
CA PHE A 330 -15.10 -13.03 0.37
C PHE A 330 -14.67 -12.43 -0.96
N ASP A 331 -13.82 -11.41 -0.88
CA ASP A 331 -13.32 -10.70 -2.04
C ASP A 331 -11.81 -10.93 -2.14
N TYR A 332 -11.33 -11.02 -3.37
CA TYR A 332 -9.94 -11.02 -3.74
C TYR A 332 -9.72 -9.94 -4.79
N ASN A 333 -8.65 -9.18 -4.63
CA ASN A 333 -8.14 -8.30 -5.66
C ASN A 333 -6.63 -8.47 -5.71
N TYR A 334 -6.05 -8.51 -6.91
CA TYR A 334 -4.59 -8.61 -7.10
C TYR A 334 -3.80 -7.54 -6.33
N LYS A 335 -4.42 -6.39 -6.01
CA LYS A 335 -3.86 -5.33 -5.15
C LYS A 335 -3.54 -5.80 -3.72
N LEU A 336 -4.19 -6.86 -3.23
CA LEU A 336 -3.92 -7.44 -1.91
C LEU A 336 -2.56 -8.17 -1.84
N LEU A 337 -1.92 -8.42 -2.98
CA LEU A 337 -0.54 -8.95 -3.04
C LEU A 337 0.52 -7.89 -2.70
N LYS A 338 0.11 -6.62 -2.53
CA LYS A 338 1.01 -5.53 -2.18
C LYS A 338 1.72 -5.87 -0.86
N LYS A 339 3.05 -5.78 -0.88
CA LYS A 339 3.85 -6.06 0.31
C LYS A 339 3.75 -4.89 1.30
N GLN A 340 3.53 -5.21 2.58
CA GLN A 340 3.62 -4.24 3.67
C GLN A 340 5.08 -3.82 3.93
N GLU A 341 5.29 -2.59 4.39
CA GLU A 341 6.66 -2.09 4.67
C GLU A 341 7.27 -2.70 5.94
N THR A 342 6.44 -3.11 6.90
CA THR A 342 6.83 -3.90 8.07
C THR A 342 5.82 -5.00 8.31
N GLU A 343 6.30 -6.13 8.81
CA GLU A 343 5.53 -7.35 9.06
C GLU A 343 5.18 -7.42 10.56
N LEU A 344 4.44 -6.41 11.03
CA LEU A 344 3.89 -6.31 12.38
C LEU A 344 2.38 -6.47 12.36
N TYR A 345 1.86 -7.33 13.24
CA TYR A 345 0.45 -7.72 13.26
C TYR A 345 -0.13 -7.61 14.68
N PRO A 346 -1.37 -7.13 14.83
CA PRO A 346 -2.04 -7.10 16.13
C PRO A 346 -2.23 -8.52 16.68
N LEU A 347 -1.81 -8.78 17.91
CA LEU A 347 -1.94 -10.08 18.56
C LEU A 347 -3.25 -10.13 19.37
N PHE A 348 -4.33 -10.57 18.73
CA PHE A 348 -5.62 -10.72 19.40
C PHE A 348 -5.55 -11.77 20.51
N ASN A 349 -6.25 -11.48 21.61
CA ASN A 349 -6.33 -12.35 22.78
C ASN A 349 -7.77 -12.41 23.31
N PRO A 350 -8.69 -13.09 22.59
CA PRO A 350 -10.06 -13.24 23.04
C PRO A 350 -10.11 -13.87 24.43
N GLN A 351 -11.01 -13.34 25.27
CA GLN A 351 -11.28 -13.87 26.59
C GLN A 351 -12.60 -14.64 26.56
N THR A 352 -12.59 -15.86 27.09
CA THR A 352 -13.77 -16.75 27.09
C THR A 352 -14.96 -16.20 27.89
N ASN A 353 -14.73 -15.24 28.80
CA ASN A 353 -15.74 -14.57 29.61
C ASN A 353 -16.19 -13.21 29.04
N GLU A 354 -15.68 -12.78 27.88
CA GLU A 354 -16.07 -11.51 27.24
C GLU A 354 -16.77 -11.77 25.88
N GLY A 355 -17.89 -11.09 25.64
CA GLY A 355 -18.66 -11.25 24.41
C GLY A 355 -18.12 -10.51 23.19
N MET A 356 -17.18 -9.57 23.38
CA MET A 356 -16.57 -8.78 22.32
C MET A 356 -15.06 -8.94 22.34
N ILE A 357 -14.46 -9.14 21.16
CA ILE A 357 -13.01 -9.12 21.00
C ILE A 357 -12.55 -7.66 21.02
N LYS A 358 -11.79 -7.28 22.04
CA LYS A 358 -11.14 -5.96 22.12
C LYS A 358 -10.04 -5.85 21.08
N PHE A 359 -9.75 -4.62 20.66
CA PHE A 359 -8.53 -4.40 19.88
C PHE A 359 -7.33 -4.65 20.80
N PRO A 360 -6.29 -5.37 20.36
CA PRO A 360 -5.22 -5.80 21.26
C PRO A 360 -4.24 -4.65 21.51
N GLU A 361 -3.75 -4.57 22.74
CA GLU A 361 -2.59 -3.74 23.11
C GLU A 361 -1.30 -4.28 22.49
N GLU A 362 -1.24 -5.60 22.29
CA GLU A 362 -0.07 -6.29 21.79
C GLU A 362 -0.01 -6.38 20.25
N PHE A 363 1.20 -6.25 19.72
CA PHE A 363 1.57 -6.56 18.34
C PHE A 363 2.68 -7.59 18.32
N PHE A 364 2.78 -8.42 17.28
CA PHE A 364 3.88 -9.34 17.10
C PHE A 364 4.48 -9.26 15.71
N GLY A 365 5.76 -9.65 15.61
CA GLY A 365 6.47 -9.87 14.36
C GLY A 365 7.43 -11.04 14.46
N ILE A 366 7.70 -11.72 13.35
CA ILE A 366 8.66 -12.82 13.26
C ILE A 366 9.80 -12.41 12.34
N PHE A 367 10.97 -12.14 12.93
CA PHE A 367 12.13 -11.60 12.24
C PHE A 367 13.24 -12.65 12.09
N LYS A 368 14.37 -12.27 11.48
CA LYS A 368 15.50 -13.18 11.27
C LYS A 368 16.14 -13.67 12.56
N ASP A 369 16.09 -12.85 13.60
CA ASP A 369 16.64 -13.07 14.94
C ASP A 369 15.64 -13.72 15.91
N GLY A 370 14.39 -13.94 15.48
CA GLY A 370 13.33 -14.56 16.29
C GLY A 370 12.03 -13.76 16.26
N ALA A 371 11.05 -14.23 17.02
CA ALA A 371 9.78 -13.53 17.20
C ALA A 371 9.86 -12.48 18.31
N LYS A 372 9.13 -11.37 18.16
CA LYS A 372 9.03 -10.30 19.16
C LYS A 372 7.57 -9.89 19.31
N ILE A 373 7.16 -9.65 20.56
CA ILE A 373 5.86 -9.08 20.92
C ILE A 373 6.12 -7.68 21.50
N TYR A 374 5.33 -6.71 21.05
CA TYR A 374 5.36 -5.30 21.40
C TYR A 374 4.05 -4.91 22.07
N ASP A 375 4.14 -4.01 23.03
CA ASP A 375 3.05 -3.45 23.82
C ASP A 375 3.51 -2.05 24.21
N PHE A 376 2.57 -1.11 24.26
CA PHE A 376 2.85 0.28 24.53
C PHE A 376 3.25 0.51 25.99
N ASP A 377 2.55 -0.14 26.94
CA ASP A 377 2.68 0.13 28.39
C ASP A 377 3.81 -0.67 29.08
N ASN A 378 4.19 -1.81 28.50
CA ASN A 378 5.49 -2.46 28.64
C ASN A 378 6.00 -2.82 30.05
N ASP A 379 5.35 -3.81 30.69
CA ASP A 379 5.95 -4.56 31.82
C ASP A 379 6.11 -6.09 31.57
N HIS A 380 5.38 -6.71 30.64
CA HIS A 380 5.41 -8.18 30.42
C HIS A 380 6.00 -8.65 29.06
N LEU A 381 6.52 -7.74 28.23
CA LEU A 381 6.92 -8.04 26.84
C LEU A 381 8.04 -9.07 26.65
N LYS A 382 8.99 -9.09 27.57
CA LYS A 382 10.13 -10.02 27.49
C LYS A 382 9.71 -11.45 27.78
N GLU A 383 8.62 -11.65 28.51
CA GLU A 383 8.13 -12.98 28.90
C GLU A 383 7.35 -13.59 27.75
N ASP A 384 6.38 -12.87 27.19
CA ASP A 384 5.58 -13.31 26.05
C ASP A 384 6.43 -13.57 24.80
N SER A 385 7.40 -12.69 24.52
CA SER A 385 8.35 -12.91 23.42
C SER A 385 9.18 -14.19 23.63
N LYS A 386 9.61 -14.49 24.86
CA LYS A 386 10.35 -15.72 25.17
C LYS A 386 9.46 -16.95 25.04
N GLU A 387 8.21 -16.88 25.50
CA GLU A 387 7.24 -17.96 25.36
C GLU A 387 7.00 -18.29 23.88
N LEU A 388 6.74 -17.27 23.05
CA LEU A 388 6.52 -17.45 21.62
C LEU A 388 7.75 -18.10 20.94
N ASN A 389 8.96 -17.61 21.23
CA ASN A 389 10.18 -18.20 20.68
C ASN A 389 10.39 -19.64 21.15
N LYS A 390 10.06 -19.97 22.40
CA LYS A 390 10.14 -21.35 22.92
C LYS A 390 9.19 -22.28 22.15
N LYS A 391 7.93 -21.87 21.93
CA LYS A 391 6.97 -22.66 21.13
C LYS A 391 7.42 -22.82 19.68
N LEU A 392 8.00 -21.78 19.08
CA LEU A 392 8.58 -21.86 17.72
C LEU A 392 9.77 -22.84 17.66
N GLN A 393 10.59 -22.91 18.71
CA GLN A 393 11.69 -23.89 18.82
C GLN A 393 11.16 -25.31 18.99
N GLU A 394 10.11 -25.52 19.79
CA GLU A 394 9.49 -26.83 20.01
C GLU A 394 8.95 -27.47 18.71
N VAL A 395 8.56 -26.65 17.73
CA VAL A 395 8.08 -27.10 16.40
C VAL A 395 9.17 -27.06 15.30
N ASP A 396 10.45 -26.85 15.67
CA ASP A 396 11.58 -26.70 14.74
C ASP A 396 11.34 -25.61 13.67
N PHE A 397 10.69 -24.48 14.01
CA PHE A 397 10.30 -23.45 13.04
C PHE A 397 11.52 -22.91 12.26
N SER A 398 11.38 -22.78 10.94
CA SER A 398 12.50 -22.36 10.07
C SER A 398 12.42 -20.90 9.66
N TYR A 399 13.48 -20.13 9.97
CA TYR A 399 13.63 -18.73 9.60
C TYR A 399 14.39 -18.54 8.28
N PRO A 400 14.25 -17.38 7.59
CA PRO A 400 13.26 -16.33 7.83
C PRO A 400 11.84 -16.76 7.46
N VAL A 401 10.84 -16.15 8.10
CA VAL A 401 9.43 -16.32 7.70
C VAL A 401 9.24 -15.88 6.24
N LYS A 402 8.41 -16.62 5.49
CA LYS A 402 8.08 -16.26 4.10
C LYS A 402 6.89 -15.32 4.04
N ASN A 403 5.82 -15.68 4.75
CA ASN A 403 4.57 -14.94 4.75
C ASN A 403 3.78 -15.17 6.05
N ILE A 404 3.00 -14.17 6.44
CA ILE A 404 2.04 -14.20 7.53
C ILE A 404 0.72 -13.64 6.99
N TRP A 405 -0.38 -14.34 7.23
CA TRP A 405 -1.73 -13.91 6.85
C TRP A 405 -2.66 -14.00 8.05
N GLY A 406 -3.51 -12.99 8.24
CA GLY A 406 -4.54 -13.01 9.27
C GLY A 406 -5.42 -11.79 9.22
N LYS A 407 -6.52 -11.82 9.98
CA LYS A 407 -7.46 -10.70 10.04
C LYS A 407 -7.07 -9.75 11.16
N THR A 408 -6.69 -8.53 10.77
CA THR A 408 -6.11 -7.52 11.67
C THR A 408 -7.15 -6.61 12.33
N THR A 409 -8.45 -6.85 12.13
CA THR A 409 -9.55 -6.07 12.72
C THR A 409 -10.20 -6.80 13.88
N ASN A 410 -10.61 -6.08 14.93
CA ASN A 410 -11.39 -6.63 16.05
C ASN A 410 -12.86 -6.92 15.71
N ILE A 411 -13.36 -6.45 14.56
CA ILE A 411 -14.71 -6.73 14.08
C ILE A 411 -14.77 -8.16 13.54
N LYS A 412 -14.92 -9.11 14.45
CA LYS A 412 -15.00 -10.54 14.17
C LYS A 412 -15.73 -11.30 15.29
N PRO A 413 -16.46 -12.38 14.96
CA PRO A 413 -17.17 -13.19 15.95
C PRO A 413 -16.24 -14.05 16.82
N PHE A 414 -15.06 -14.40 16.31
CA PHE A 414 -14.01 -15.19 16.96
C PHE A 414 -12.68 -14.87 16.27
N ASP A 415 -11.55 -15.24 16.89
CA ASP A 415 -10.21 -15.10 16.32
C ASP A 415 -9.68 -16.48 15.87
N LEU A 416 -9.39 -16.63 14.58
CA LEU A 416 -8.74 -17.83 14.04
C LEU A 416 -7.20 -17.71 14.05
N GLY A 417 -6.68 -16.61 14.56
CA GLY A 417 -5.25 -16.29 14.58
C GLY A 417 -4.68 -16.03 13.19
N TYR A 418 -3.39 -16.34 13.07
CA TYR A 418 -2.57 -16.09 11.89
C TYR A 418 -2.06 -17.39 11.29
N LEU A 419 -1.97 -17.41 9.96
CA LEU A 419 -1.35 -18.48 9.19
C LEU A 419 0.02 -18.05 8.70
N ILE A 420 1.03 -18.85 9.02
CA ILE A 420 2.45 -18.49 8.89
C ILE A 420 3.16 -19.55 8.07
N ILE A 421 3.85 -19.14 7.00
CA ILE A 421 4.71 -20.03 6.23
C ILE A 421 6.17 -19.80 6.61
N ASP A 422 6.81 -20.87 7.08
CA ASP A 422 8.23 -20.89 7.42
C ASP A 422 9.12 -21.02 6.16
N ASN A 423 10.44 -20.95 6.35
CA ASN A 423 11.37 -21.04 5.23
C ASN A 423 11.36 -22.41 4.51
N LYS A 424 10.96 -23.48 5.20
CA LYS A 424 10.84 -24.85 4.66
C LYS A 424 9.49 -25.10 3.97
N ASN A 425 8.65 -24.08 3.77
CA ASN A 425 7.29 -24.21 3.24
C ASN A 425 6.38 -25.07 4.15
N ARG A 426 6.53 -25.02 5.47
CA ARG A 426 5.54 -25.57 6.41
C ARG A 426 4.60 -24.48 6.87
N LEU A 427 3.33 -24.82 7.03
CA LEU A 427 2.26 -23.91 7.41
C LEU A 427 1.94 -24.08 8.89
N PHE A 428 1.88 -22.98 9.64
CA PHE A 428 1.57 -22.98 11.05
C PHE A 428 0.41 -22.01 11.33
N ASN A 429 -0.49 -22.39 12.24
CA ASN A 429 -1.46 -21.51 12.85
C ASN A 429 -0.94 -21.01 14.19
N LEU A 430 -0.85 -19.69 14.34
CA LEU A 430 -0.49 -18.99 15.57
C LEU A 430 -1.72 -18.25 16.08
N LYS A 431 -2.15 -18.51 17.31
CA LYS A 431 -3.23 -17.77 17.97
C LYS A 431 -2.92 -17.52 19.45
N LYS A 432 -3.52 -16.50 20.05
CA LYS A 432 -3.48 -16.26 21.50
C LYS A 432 -4.92 -16.20 22.02
N GLU A 433 -5.20 -16.90 23.11
CA GLU A 433 -6.53 -16.97 23.72
C GLU A 433 -6.38 -17.19 25.22
N ASN A 434 -7.12 -16.43 26.03
CA ASN A 434 -6.98 -16.41 27.50
C ASN A 434 -5.50 -16.31 27.96
N ASN A 435 -4.71 -15.42 27.34
CA ASN A 435 -3.27 -15.23 27.55
C ASN A 435 -2.36 -16.41 27.16
N ASN A 436 -2.89 -17.49 26.58
CA ASN A 436 -2.09 -18.64 26.16
C ASN A 436 -1.82 -18.58 24.66
N ILE A 437 -0.54 -18.52 24.28
CA ILE A 437 -0.11 -18.57 22.88
C ILE A 437 -0.15 -20.03 22.40
N GLN A 438 -0.70 -20.30 21.23
CA GLN A 438 -0.77 -21.64 20.65
C GLN A 438 -0.19 -21.62 19.25
N ILE A 439 0.63 -22.62 18.94
CA ILE A 439 1.18 -22.85 17.61
C ILE A 439 0.84 -24.29 17.20
N LYS A 440 0.23 -24.45 16.04
CA LYS A 440 -0.12 -25.75 15.47
C LYS A 440 0.34 -25.83 14.03
N GLU A 441 1.05 -26.88 13.65
CA GLU A 441 1.35 -27.16 12.25
C GLU A 441 0.08 -27.60 11.52
N ILE A 442 -0.14 -27.07 10.32
CA ILE A 442 -1.24 -27.41 9.42
C ILE A 442 -0.67 -28.15 8.22
N GLU A 443 -1.19 -29.35 8.00
CA GLU A 443 -0.90 -30.08 6.77
C GLU A 443 -1.65 -29.44 5.60
N TYR A 444 -0.93 -29.20 4.50
CA TYR A 444 -1.51 -28.71 3.27
C TYR A 444 -0.91 -29.45 2.06
N PRO A 445 -1.52 -29.38 0.86
CA PRO A 445 -1.11 -30.20 -0.27
C PRO A 445 0.38 -30.07 -0.60
N LYS A 446 1.07 -31.21 -0.76
CA LYS A 446 2.50 -31.21 -1.10
C LYS A 446 2.74 -30.57 -2.46
N ASN A 447 3.90 -29.93 -2.61
CA ASN A 447 4.37 -29.30 -3.86
C ASN A 447 3.53 -28.10 -4.35
N ILE A 448 2.83 -27.41 -3.45
CA ILE A 448 2.22 -26.10 -3.77
C ILE A 448 2.98 -24.99 -3.06
N ASP A 449 3.19 -23.88 -3.77
CA ASP A 449 3.79 -22.66 -3.21
C ASP A 449 2.66 -21.63 -3.01
N ILE A 450 2.19 -21.49 -1.77
CA ILE A 450 1.13 -20.54 -1.43
C ILE A 450 1.66 -19.09 -1.57
N VAL A 451 0.87 -18.22 -2.19
CA VAL A 451 1.19 -16.79 -2.36
C VAL A 451 0.27 -15.88 -1.57
N TYR A 452 -0.92 -16.35 -1.23
CA TYR A 452 -1.91 -15.56 -0.52
C TYR A 452 -2.89 -16.44 0.23
N ILE A 453 -3.21 -16.07 1.47
CA ILE A 453 -4.31 -16.64 2.23
C ILE A 453 -5.17 -15.50 2.76
N ASN A 454 -6.47 -15.62 2.61
CA ASN A 454 -7.43 -14.75 3.29
C ASN A 454 -8.17 -15.56 4.35
N ILE A 455 -8.05 -15.13 5.61
CA ILE A 455 -8.79 -15.70 6.73
C ILE A 455 -10.10 -14.93 6.89
N ALA A 456 -11.19 -15.67 7.09
CA ALA A 456 -12.52 -15.13 7.19
C ALA A 456 -13.31 -15.72 8.36
N GLU A 457 -13.28 -14.99 9.47
CA GLU A 457 -14.02 -15.34 10.69
C GLU A 457 -15.49 -14.95 10.54
N ASN A 458 -16.30 -15.91 10.09
CA ASN A 458 -17.73 -15.74 9.84
C ASN A 458 -18.57 -16.65 10.77
N LYS A 459 -19.79 -16.23 11.09
CA LYS A 459 -20.65 -16.93 12.05
C LYS A 459 -21.07 -18.35 11.63
N GLN A 460 -20.94 -18.73 10.35
CA GLN A 460 -21.33 -20.07 9.90
C GLN A 460 -20.34 -21.13 10.35
N GLN A 461 -19.08 -20.77 10.58
CA GLN A 461 -18.02 -21.68 10.99
C GLN A 461 -17.81 -22.90 10.05
N ASN A 462 -18.25 -22.80 8.79
CA ASN A 462 -18.03 -23.86 7.80
C ASN A 462 -16.71 -23.69 7.05
N LEU A 463 -16.37 -22.45 6.72
CA LEU A 463 -15.15 -22.08 6.00
C LEU A 463 -14.35 -21.09 6.84
N SER A 464 -13.04 -21.30 6.92
CA SER A 464 -12.09 -20.38 7.57
C SER A 464 -11.49 -19.37 6.59
N GLY A 465 -11.66 -19.56 5.28
CA GLY A 465 -11.06 -18.66 4.29
C GLY A 465 -10.81 -19.29 2.93
N TYR A 466 -9.84 -18.73 2.21
CA TYR A 466 -9.32 -19.28 0.95
C TYR A 466 -7.81 -19.05 0.81
N ALA A 467 -7.15 -19.89 0.02
CA ALA A 467 -5.75 -19.79 -0.33
C ALA A 467 -5.55 -19.79 -1.86
N ILE A 468 -4.47 -19.15 -2.30
CA ILE A 468 -4.06 -19.08 -3.70
C ILE A 468 -2.58 -19.47 -3.79
N ASP A 469 -2.23 -20.29 -4.77
CA ASP A 469 -0.83 -20.68 -5.05
C ASP A 469 -0.20 -19.89 -6.21
N LYS A 470 1.11 -20.06 -6.42
CA LYS A 470 1.86 -19.42 -7.52
C LYS A 470 1.34 -19.76 -8.92
N ASN A 471 0.60 -20.86 -9.07
CA ASN A 471 0.04 -21.34 -10.33
C ASN A 471 -1.41 -20.88 -10.53
N SER A 472 -1.90 -19.94 -9.71
CA SER A 472 -3.30 -19.49 -9.70
C SER A 472 -4.32 -20.57 -9.34
N ASN A 473 -3.92 -21.66 -8.68
CA ASN A 473 -4.90 -22.59 -8.12
C ASN A 473 -5.59 -21.93 -6.92
N PHE A 474 -6.91 -22.06 -6.85
CA PHE A 474 -7.74 -21.53 -5.77
C PHE A 474 -8.18 -22.67 -4.85
N TYR A 475 -8.06 -22.45 -3.54
CA TYR A 475 -8.42 -23.41 -2.51
C TYR A 475 -9.35 -22.76 -1.50
N LEU A 476 -10.48 -23.39 -1.20
CA LEU A 476 -11.22 -23.07 0.01
C LEU A 476 -10.54 -23.71 1.21
N LEU A 477 -10.63 -23.04 2.35
CA LEU A 477 -10.17 -23.57 3.63
C LEU A 477 -11.40 -23.94 4.47
N THR A 478 -11.48 -25.20 4.88
CA THR A 478 -12.48 -25.63 5.87
C THR A 478 -12.23 -24.94 7.20
N TRP A 479 -13.15 -25.08 8.14
CA TRP A 479 -12.98 -24.56 9.49
C TRP A 479 -11.64 -24.94 10.14
N ASP A 480 -11.19 -26.18 9.92
CA ASP A 480 -9.94 -26.73 10.47
C ASP A 480 -8.72 -26.53 9.54
N PHE A 481 -8.83 -25.60 8.58
CA PHE A 481 -7.80 -25.26 7.59
C PHE A 481 -7.43 -26.37 6.59
N GLU A 482 -8.34 -27.30 6.31
CA GLU A 482 -8.14 -28.27 5.23
C GLU A 482 -8.38 -27.62 3.87
N PHE A 483 -7.55 -27.96 2.88
CA PHE A 483 -7.54 -27.32 1.56
C PHE A 483 -8.43 -28.07 0.57
N ILE A 484 -9.49 -27.41 0.10
CA ILE A 484 -10.39 -27.91 -0.94
C ILE A 484 -10.12 -27.15 -2.23
N LYS A 485 -9.52 -27.82 -3.21
CA LYS A 485 -9.20 -27.20 -4.52
C LYS A 485 -10.47 -26.99 -5.34
N LEU A 486 -10.66 -25.77 -5.84
CA LEU A 486 -11.69 -25.45 -6.84
C LEU A 486 -11.05 -25.08 -8.18
N ASP A 487 -11.60 -25.61 -9.26
CA ASP A 487 -11.13 -25.38 -10.62
C ASP A 487 -11.68 -24.05 -11.17
N LEU A 488 -10.80 -23.06 -11.34
CA LEU A 488 -11.15 -21.76 -11.92
C LEU A 488 -10.40 -21.58 -13.24
N LYS A 489 -11.13 -21.74 -14.35
CA LYS A 489 -10.58 -21.63 -15.69
C LYS A 489 -9.98 -20.25 -15.94
N GLU A 490 -8.74 -20.21 -16.41
CA GLU A 490 -8.04 -18.96 -16.81
C GLU A 490 -7.89 -17.93 -15.68
N PHE A 491 -8.11 -18.30 -14.41
CA PHE A 491 -7.89 -17.41 -13.29
C PHE A 491 -6.39 -17.02 -13.20
N ASP A 492 -6.12 -15.72 -13.19
CA ASP A 492 -4.77 -15.16 -13.00
C ASP A 492 -4.79 -14.23 -11.78
N TYR A 493 -4.27 -14.71 -10.66
CA TYR A 493 -4.28 -13.98 -9.39
C TYR A 493 -3.54 -12.63 -9.45
N LYS A 494 -2.65 -12.42 -10.43
CA LYS A 494 -1.90 -11.16 -10.58
C LYS A 494 -2.65 -10.10 -11.37
N LYS A 495 -3.72 -10.46 -12.06
CA LYS A 495 -4.44 -9.55 -12.97
C LYS A 495 -5.94 -9.50 -12.71
N MET A 496 -6.50 -10.58 -12.19
CA MET A 496 -7.93 -10.73 -11.96
C MET A 496 -8.30 -10.40 -10.52
N ARG A 497 -9.54 -9.99 -10.36
CA ARG A 497 -10.24 -9.95 -9.07
C ARG A 497 -11.21 -11.12 -8.99
N LEU A 498 -11.58 -11.52 -7.78
CA LEU A 498 -12.51 -12.62 -7.53
C LEU A 498 -13.47 -12.25 -6.40
N LYS A 499 -14.73 -12.67 -6.53
CA LYS A 499 -15.77 -12.55 -5.52
C LYS A 499 -16.41 -13.92 -5.32
N PHE A 500 -16.26 -14.44 -4.11
CA PHE A 500 -16.90 -15.65 -3.63
C PHE A 500 -18.20 -15.28 -2.92
N ILE A 501 -19.29 -15.95 -3.24
CA ILE A 501 -20.61 -15.75 -2.63
C ILE A 501 -21.18 -17.13 -2.31
N ALA A 502 -21.56 -17.35 -1.06
CA ALA A 502 -22.36 -18.50 -0.66
C ALA A 502 -23.83 -18.09 -0.49
N ASP A 503 -24.71 -18.86 -1.10
CA ASP A 503 -26.15 -18.86 -0.85
C ASP A 503 -26.54 -20.17 -0.12
N PRO A 504 -27.80 -20.45 0.24
CA PRO A 504 -28.15 -21.69 0.94
C PRO A 504 -27.69 -23.00 0.28
N VAL A 505 -27.59 -23.04 -1.06
CA VAL A 505 -27.41 -24.28 -1.84
C VAL A 505 -26.01 -24.37 -2.45
N ASN A 506 -25.48 -23.24 -2.92
CA ASN A 506 -24.35 -23.19 -3.82
C ASN A 506 -23.28 -22.18 -3.39
N TYR A 507 -22.10 -22.36 -3.95
CA TYR A 507 -21.00 -21.40 -3.94
C TYR A 507 -20.82 -20.82 -5.34
N LEU A 508 -21.09 -19.53 -5.48
CA LEU A 508 -20.88 -18.75 -6.69
C LEU A 508 -19.53 -18.04 -6.62
N ILE A 509 -18.68 -18.29 -7.61
CA ILE A 509 -17.38 -17.63 -7.74
C ILE A 509 -17.37 -16.84 -9.03
N ARG A 510 -17.08 -15.55 -8.95
CA ARG A 510 -17.02 -14.64 -10.08
C ARG A 510 -15.66 -14.01 -10.13
N TYR A 511 -15.05 -13.94 -11.31
CA TYR A 511 -13.73 -13.37 -11.45
C TYR A 511 -13.57 -12.74 -12.83
N ASP A 512 -12.79 -11.67 -12.91
CA ASP A 512 -12.63 -10.90 -14.15
C ASP A 512 -11.33 -10.10 -14.18
N ASP A 513 -10.89 -9.80 -15.40
CA ASP A 513 -9.80 -8.86 -15.72
C ASP A 513 -10.33 -7.56 -16.38
N GLN A 514 -11.62 -7.25 -16.17
CA GLN A 514 -12.39 -6.18 -16.83
C GLN A 514 -12.60 -6.35 -18.34
N LYS A 515 -12.10 -7.43 -18.97
CA LYS A 515 -12.33 -7.77 -20.38
C LYS A 515 -13.02 -9.11 -20.56
N ASN A 516 -12.76 -10.04 -19.66
CA ASN A 516 -13.36 -11.36 -19.60
C ASN A 516 -13.98 -11.50 -18.22
N TYR A 517 -15.26 -11.84 -18.17
CA TYR A 517 -16.02 -11.99 -16.94
C TYR A 517 -16.49 -13.44 -16.82
N TYR A 518 -15.95 -14.14 -15.82
CA TYR A 518 -16.25 -15.54 -15.57
C TYR A 518 -17.16 -15.67 -14.35
N ALA A 519 -18.03 -16.66 -14.39
CA ALA A 519 -18.73 -17.14 -13.21
C ALA A 519 -18.80 -18.66 -13.22
N VAL A 520 -18.67 -19.26 -12.04
CA VAL A 520 -18.76 -20.70 -11.83
C VAL A 520 -19.54 -20.97 -10.57
N ILE A 521 -20.37 -22.01 -10.60
CA ILE A 521 -21.21 -22.43 -9.49
C ILE A 521 -20.79 -23.83 -9.04
N TYR A 522 -20.60 -23.98 -7.73
CA TYR A 522 -20.17 -25.20 -7.07
C TYR A 522 -21.23 -25.63 -6.05
N SER A 523 -21.47 -26.93 -5.96
CA SER A 523 -22.34 -27.50 -4.91
C SER A 523 -21.70 -27.33 -3.53
N LYS A 524 -22.50 -26.97 -2.53
CA LYS A 524 -22.04 -26.94 -1.13
C LYS A 524 -21.80 -28.33 -0.53
N ASP A 525 -22.51 -29.34 -1.02
CA ASP A 525 -22.51 -30.67 -0.41
C ASP A 525 -21.24 -31.46 -0.73
N ASP A 526 -20.76 -31.36 -1.98
CA ASP A 526 -19.65 -32.17 -2.48
C ASP A 526 -18.56 -31.38 -3.21
N TYR A 527 -18.65 -30.03 -3.21
CA TYR A 527 -17.70 -29.12 -3.85
C TYR A 527 -17.48 -29.41 -5.34
N LYS A 528 -18.43 -30.07 -6.02
CA LYS A 528 -18.34 -30.29 -7.47
C LYS A 528 -18.84 -29.10 -8.26
N LYS A 529 -18.16 -28.82 -9.36
CA LYS A 529 -18.54 -27.80 -10.34
C LYS A 529 -19.85 -28.23 -11.02
N ILE A 530 -20.86 -27.37 -10.96
CA ILE A 530 -22.16 -27.58 -11.58
C ILE A 530 -22.18 -26.95 -12.99
N LYS A 531 -21.83 -25.65 -13.08
CA LYS A 531 -21.88 -24.87 -14.33
C LYS A 531 -20.85 -23.76 -14.32
N GLU A 532 -20.39 -23.35 -15.51
CA GLU A 532 -19.50 -22.20 -15.71
C GLU A 532 -19.93 -21.37 -16.93
N ILE A 533 -19.63 -20.07 -16.92
CA ILE A 533 -19.92 -19.15 -18.02
C ILE A 533 -18.80 -18.10 -18.16
N ASN A 534 -18.63 -17.57 -19.37
CA ASN A 534 -17.72 -16.46 -19.68
C ASN A 534 -18.42 -15.43 -20.58
N PHE A 535 -18.31 -14.15 -20.24
CA PHE A 535 -18.66 -13.00 -21.06
C PHE A 535 -17.39 -12.28 -21.49
N LYS A 536 -17.27 -12.04 -22.80
CA LYS A 536 -16.18 -11.24 -23.38
C LYS A 536 -16.69 -9.87 -23.74
N ASP A 537 -15.83 -8.89 -23.50
CA ASP A 537 -16.17 -7.49 -23.61
C ASP A 537 -15.82 -6.82 -24.93
#